data_AF-A0AAE4V2R9-F1
#
_entry.id   AF-A0AAE4V2R9-F1
#
_cell.length_a   1.000
_cell.length_b   1.000
_cell.length_c   1.000
_cell.angle_alpha   90.00
_cell.angle_beta   90.00
_cell.angle_gamma   90.00
#
_symmetry.space_group_name_H-M   'P 1'
#
loop_
_entity.id
_entity.type
_entity.pdbx_description
1 polymer ?
#
loop_
_entity_poly.entity_id
_entity_poly.type
_entity_poly.pdbx_seq_one_letter_code
_entity_poly.pdbx_strand_id
1 'polypeptide(L)'
;MEQTVKCVVWDLDDTIWDGVVLEQDVPVPKAEVLRTLDVLDRRGILHAIASRGEFEPAVAHLRAHGLEELFCAIDVGWGPKSGAVRRIADTLNIGLDTVAFVDNDPVERAEVAGALPSVRCYPAESIASFPDLPELTPESITAEAAGRRALYRAERIRQSSEEVFAGSSAEFLATLGLVMTVRRAEDADLARAHELTVRSHQLNTTGRTFGIDELRRLCRSDRHEVLVAALEDRFGGYGTIGLAVSEFRGDDSVLQLLLMSCRVMSRGVGAALIQHVVDRARARGQQPCAEFV
;
A
#
# COMPACT_ATOMS: atom_id res chain seq x y z
N MET A 1 -16.30 -1.30 -12.82
CA MET A 1 -15.91 -0.62 -11.59
C MET A 1 -14.62 0.11 -11.88
N GLU A 2 -14.58 1.41 -11.63
CA GLU A 2 -13.31 2.14 -11.65
C GLU A 2 -12.39 1.60 -10.55
N GLN A 3 -11.12 1.48 -10.86
CA GLN A 3 -10.11 0.97 -9.94
C GLN A 3 -9.94 1.96 -8.77
N THR A 4 -10.01 1.46 -7.54
CA THR A 4 -9.87 2.29 -6.32
C THR A 4 -8.50 2.95 -6.25
N VAL A 5 -8.48 4.24 -5.97
CA VAL A 5 -7.27 5.01 -5.70
C VAL A 5 -6.60 4.50 -4.41
N LYS A 6 -5.28 4.29 -4.47
CA LYS A 6 -4.44 3.88 -3.34
C LYS A 6 -3.71 5.06 -2.70
N CYS A 7 -3.41 6.10 -3.47
CA CYS A 7 -2.68 7.28 -3.02
C CYS A 7 -3.20 8.56 -3.69
N VAL A 8 -3.36 9.63 -2.90
CA VAL A 8 -3.52 10.99 -3.40
C VAL A 8 -2.20 11.73 -3.24
N VAL A 9 -1.67 12.25 -4.35
CA VAL A 9 -0.48 13.10 -4.40
C VAL A 9 -0.94 14.55 -4.42
N TRP A 10 -0.51 15.32 -3.44
CA TRP A 10 -0.92 16.70 -3.20
C TRP A 10 0.20 17.65 -3.61
N ASP A 11 -0.16 18.70 -4.32
CA ASP A 11 0.61 19.94 -4.27
C ASP A 11 0.46 20.63 -2.90
N LEU A 12 1.32 21.61 -2.60
CA LEU A 12 1.32 22.35 -1.34
C LEU A 12 0.71 23.75 -1.46
N ASP A 13 1.43 24.66 -2.11
CA ASP A 13 1.11 26.08 -2.15
C ASP A 13 -0.18 26.33 -2.94
N ASP A 14 -1.05 27.20 -2.44
CA ASP A 14 -2.42 27.42 -2.95
C ASP A 14 -3.33 26.17 -3.04
N THR A 15 -2.84 25.00 -2.63
CA THR A 15 -3.55 23.72 -2.64
C THR A 15 -3.96 23.30 -1.22
N ILE A 16 -3.00 23.04 -0.33
CA ILE A 16 -3.27 22.68 1.08
C ILE A 16 -3.60 23.91 1.91
N TRP A 17 -2.97 25.04 1.58
CA TRP A 17 -3.15 26.35 2.19
C TRP A 17 -3.28 27.42 1.10
N ASP A 18 -3.54 28.67 1.45
CA ASP A 18 -3.48 29.81 0.53
C ASP A 18 -2.16 30.56 0.75
N GLY A 19 -1.42 30.84 -0.33
CA GLY A 19 -0.10 31.49 -0.30
C GLY A 19 1.08 30.54 -0.51
N VAL A 20 2.28 31.12 -0.57
CA VAL A 20 3.53 30.44 -0.94
C VAL A 20 4.52 30.47 0.22
N VAL A 21 4.92 29.31 0.74
CA VAL A 21 5.81 29.22 1.92
C VAL A 21 7.15 29.93 1.70
N LEU A 22 7.70 29.88 0.49
CA LEU A 22 8.97 30.54 0.17
C LEU A 22 8.91 32.07 0.17
N GLU A 23 7.71 32.66 0.07
CA GLU A 23 7.51 34.11 0.10
C GLU A 23 7.45 34.67 1.54
N GLN A 24 7.82 33.85 2.54
CA GLN A 24 7.75 34.16 3.97
C GLN A 24 6.32 34.33 4.50
N ASP A 25 5.33 33.87 3.76
CA ASP A 25 4.00 33.66 4.30
C ASP A 25 4.06 32.58 5.40
N VAL A 26 3.18 32.70 6.39
CA VAL A 26 2.90 31.61 7.35
C VAL A 26 1.48 31.10 7.04
N PRO A 27 1.29 30.48 5.86
CA PRO A 27 -0.04 30.14 5.39
C PRO A 27 -0.63 29.06 6.31
N VAL A 28 -1.95 29.05 6.47
CA VAL A 28 -2.63 28.11 7.37
C VAL A 28 -3.36 27.06 6.53
N PRO A 29 -3.21 25.75 6.84
CA PRO A 29 -3.93 24.71 6.13
C PRO A 29 -5.45 24.92 6.13
N LYS A 30 -6.07 24.78 4.95
CA LYS A 30 -7.51 24.91 4.74
C LYS A 30 -8.27 23.84 5.53
N ALA A 31 -9.36 24.24 6.18
CA ALA A 31 -10.12 23.34 7.05
C ALA A 31 -10.72 22.14 6.28
N GLU A 32 -11.15 22.35 5.04
CA GLU A 32 -11.62 21.31 4.12
C GLU A 32 -10.53 20.31 3.74
N VAL A 33 -9.29 20.78 3.50
CA VAL A 33 -8.16 19.90 3.20
C VAL A 33 -7.86 19.01 4.40
N LEU A 34 -7.83 19.57 5.62
CA LEU A 34 -7.61 18.80 6.84
C LEU A 34 -8.69 17.73 7.06
N ARG A 35 -9.97 18.07 6.81
CA ARG A 35 -11.08 17.09 6.89
C ARG A 35 -10.92 15.99 5.85
N THR A 36 -10.58 16.35 4.61
CA THR A 36 -10.39 15.35 3.55
C THR A 36 -9.22 14.42 3.86
N LEU A 37 -8.07 14.95 4.32
CA LEU A 37 -6.93 14.14 4.75
C LEU A 37 -7.32 13.13 5.84
N ASP A 38 -8.00 13.56 6.90
CA ASP A 38 -8.45 12.65 7.99
C ASP A 38 -9.40 11.55 7.47
N VAL A 39 -10.36 11.90 6.61
CA VAL A 39 -11.32 10.92 6.09
C VAL A 39 -10.64 9.90 5.18
N LEU A 40 -9.79 10.35 4.26
CA LEU A 40 -9.10 9.46 3.32
C LEU A 40 -8.06 8.58 4.04
N ASP A 41 -7.36 9.12 5.04
CA ASP A 41 -6.43 8.36 5.87
C ASP A 41 -7.13 7.24 6.65
N ARG A 42 -8.31 7.52 7.25
CA ARG A 42 -9.14 6.48 7.92
C ARG A 42 -9.63 5.40 6.96
N ARG A 43 -9.81 5.73 5.67
CA ARG A 43 -10.11 4.76 4.59
C ARG A 43 -8.87 4.00 4.12
N GLY A 44 -7.69 4.33 4.64
CA GLY A 44 -6.41 3.74 4.28
C GLY A 44 -5.95 4.12 2.88
N ILE A 45 -6.32 5.31 2.40
CA ILE A 45 -5.76 5.95 1.21
C ILE A 45 -4.52 6.71 1.65
N LEU A 46 -3.42 6.50 0.93
CA LEU A 46 -2.14 7.13 1.25
C LEU A 46 -2.12 8.59 0.79
N HIS A 47 -1.27 9.39 1.45
CA HIS A 47 -0.98 10.74 1.04
C HIS A 47 0.50 10.89 0.72
N ALA A 48 0.81 11.64 -0.32
CA ALA A 48 2.18 12.02 -0.68
C ALA A 48 2.20 13.45 -1.23
N ILE A 49 3.38 14.08 -1.28
CA ILE A 49 3.54 15.45 -1.75
C ILE A 49 4.37 15.48 -3.03
N ALA A 50 3.89 16.22 -4.03
CA ALA A 50 4.65 16.63 -5.22
C ALA A 50 4.50 18.15 -5.40
N SER A 51 5.46 18.91 -4.87
CA SER A 51 5.43 20.37 -4.89
C SER A 51 6.67 20.96 -5.53
N ARG A 52 6.55 22.16 -6.08
CA ARG A 52 7.71 22.98 -6.43
C ARG A 52 8.17 23.75 -5.20
N GLY A 53 9.47 24.00 -5.12
CA GLY A 53 10.07 24.78 -4.04
C GLY A 53 11.28 24.11 -3.41
N GLU A 54 11.59 24.52 -2.18
CA GLU A 54 12.70 23.98 -1.39
C GLU A 54 12.18 22.98 -0.36
N PHE A 55 12.87 21.84 -0.26
CA PHE A 55 12.44 20.73 0.59
C PHE A 55 12.36 21.10 2.08
N GLU A 56 13.40 21.72 2.64
CA GLU A 56 13.47 21.97 4.08
C GLU A 56 12.40 22.99 4.56
N PRO A 57 12.19 24.14 3.90
CA PRO A 57 11.11 25.05 4.26
C PRO A 57 9.72 24.40 4.19
N ALA A 58 9.42 23.66 3.13
CA ALA A 58 8.14 22.98 2.95
C ALA A 58 7.88 21.94 4.05
N VAL A 59 8.87 21.09 4.34
CA VAL A 59 8.77 20.07 5.39
C VAL A 59 8.69 20.68 6.79
N ALA A 60 9.48 21.73 7.06
CA ALA A 60 9.41 22.45 8.33
C ALA A 60 8.02 23.06 8.57
N HIS A 61 7.40 23.62 7.53
CA HIS A 61 6.05 24.17 7.60
C HIS A 61 5.00 23.08 7.86
N LEU A 62 5.06 21.96 7.14
CA LEU A 62 4.21 20.79 7.39
C LEU A 62 4.35 20.28 8.84
N ARG A 63 5.58 20.24 9.37
CA ARG A 63 5.86 19.83 10.75
C ARG A 63 5.26 20.79 11.77
N ALA A 64 5.36 22.10 11.52
CA ALA A 64 4.79 23.13 12.40
C ALA A 64 3.26 23.00 12.53
N HIS A 65 2.60 22.50 11.48
CA HIS A 65 1.15 22.21 11.48
C HIS A 65 0.79 20.76 11.83
N GLY A 66 1.76 19.91 12.18
CA GLY A 66 1.54 18.50 12.52
C GLY A 66 1.08 17.63 11.34
N LEU A 67 1.36 18.06 10.11
CA LEU A 67 0.91 17.39 8.88
C LEU A 67 1.97 16.51 8.22
N GLU A 68 3.26 16.79 8.43
CA GLU A 68 4.38 16.02 7.82
C GLU A 68 4.15 14.51 7.93
N GLU A 69 3.71 14.13 9.12
CA GLU A 69 3.40 12.79 9.54
C GLU A 69 2.31 12.11 8.69
N LEU A 70 1.36 12.84 8.10
CA LEU A 70 0.31 12.27 7.25
C LEU A 70 0.84 11.80 5.89
N PHE A 71 1.99 12.31 5.44
CA PHE A 71 2.54 12.05 4.11
C PHE A 71 3.58 10.93 4.12
N CYS A 72 3.30 9.87 3.36
CA CYS A 72 4.16 8.69 3.27
C CYS A 72 5.39 8.93 2.38
N ALA A 73 5.30 9.85 1.43
CA ALA A 73 6.40 10.29 0.58
C ALA A 73 6.28 11.80 0.33
N ILE A 74 7.41 12.50 0.28
CA ILE A 74 7.48 13.94 0.04
C ILE A 74 8.55 14.18 -1.01
N ASP A 75 8.15 14.70 -2.17
CA ASP A 75 9.01 15.11 -3.25
C ASP A 75 8.79 16.61 -3.49
N VAL A 76 9.77 17.41 -3.12
CA VAL A 76 9.74 18.87 -3.27
C VAL A 76 10.97 19.29 -4.05
N GLY A 77 10.77 19.92 -5.19
CA GLY A 77 11.87 20.39 -6.02
C GLY A 77 11.41 21.03 -7.34
N TRP A 78 12.37 21.52 -8.10
CA TRP A 78 12.13 22.29 -9.34
C TRP A 78 11.95 21.43 -10.60
N GLY A 79 11.87 20.12 -10.45
CA GLY A 79 11.63 19.19 -11.57
C GLY A 79 10.16 19.18 -12.02
N PRO A 80 9.85 18.47 -13.12
CA PRO A 80 8.47 18.27 -13.56
C PRO A 80 7.67 17.47 -12.52
N LYS A 81 6.41 17.83 -12.29
CA LYS A 81 5.54 17.15 -11.31
C LYS A 81 5.24 15.71 -11.72
N SER A 82 5.11 15.42 -13.01
CA SER A 82 5.00 14.04 -13.49
C SER A 82 6.19 13.16 -13.05
N GLY A 83 7.40 13.71 -13.02
CA GLY A 83 8.60 13.04 -12.53
C GLY A 83 8.51 12.74 -11.02
N ALA A 84 8.03 13.69 -10.23
CA ALA A 84 7.80 13.51 -8.80
C ALA A 84 6.72 12.46 -8.53
N VAL A 85 5.58 12.52 -9.22
CA VAL A 85 4.49 11.52 -9.11
C VAL A 85 4.99 10.12 -9.43
N ARG A 86 5.84 9.95 -10.45
CA ARG A 86 6.43 8.65 -10.78
C ARG A 86 7.34 8.13 -9.67
N ARG A 87 8.26 8.96 -9.17
CA ARG A 87 9.15 8.58 -8.05
C ARG A 87 8.34 8.20 -6.81
N ILE A 88 7.29 8.95 -6.49
CA ILE A 88 6.39 8.65 -5.38
C ILE A 88 5.71 7.28 -5.58
N ALA A 89 5.19 6.99 -6.78
CA ALA A 89 4.57 5.70 -7.06
C ALA A 89 5.57 4.53 -6.90
N ASP A 90 6.81 4.72 -7.37
CA ASP A 90 7.90 3.76 -7.22
C ASP A 90 8.28 3.56 -5.74
N THR A 91 8.48 4.64 -4.99
CA THR A 91 8.77 4.62 -3.54
C THR A 91 7.68 3.90 -2.76
N LEU A 92 6.41 4.12 -3.12
CA LEU A 92 5.26 3.48 -2.47
C LEU A 92 4.96 2.08 -3.03
N ASN A 93 5.66 1.65 -4.08
CA ASN A 93 5.45 0.41 -4.83
C ASN A 93 3.97 0.20 -5.21
N ILE A 94 3.37 1.21 -5.85
CA ILE A 94 1.98 1.20 -6.34
C ILE A 94 1.92 1.54 -7.83
N GLY A 95 0.90 1.03 -8.53
CA GLY A 95 0.67 1.36 -9.94
C GLY A 95 0.14 2.79 -10.11
N LEU A 96 0.59 3.47 -11.16
CA LEU A 96 0.16 4.84 -11.50
C LEU A 96 -1.35 4.94 -11.77
N ASP A 97 -1.97 3.87 -12.26
CA ASP A 97 -3.41 3.68 -12.43
C ASP A 97 -4.22 3.73 -11.11
N THR A 98 -3.53 3.66 -9.96
CA THR A 98 -4.12 3.80 -8.62
C THR A 98 -3.76 5.12 -7.94
N VAL A 99 -3.20 6.08 -8.68
CA VAL A 99 -2.80 7.39 -8.16
C VAL A 99 -3.79 8.47 -8.60
N ALA A 100 -4.14 9.36 -7.66
CA ALA A 100 -4.77 10.64 -7.93
C ALA A 100 -3.77 11.76 -7.65
N PHE A 101 -3.82 12.84 -8.43
CA PHE A 101 -2.99 14.03 -8.28
C PHE A 101 -3.89 15.26 -8.14
N VAL A 102 -3.59 16.15 -7.19
CA VAL A 102 -4.34 17.38 -6.95
C VAL A 102 -3.43 18.58 -6.86
N ASP A 103 -3.81 19.63 -7.58
CA ASP A 103 -3.01 20.84 -7.79
C ASP A 103 -3.92 22.01 -8.15
N ASN A 104 -3.61 23.23 -7.71
CA ASN A 104 -4.34 24.43 -8.08
C ASN A 104 -4.04 24.87 -9.53
N ASP A 105 -2.83 24.66 -10.03
CA ASP A 105 -2.38 25.13 -11.34
C ASP A 105 -2.86 24.19 -12.48
N PRO A 106 -3.71 24.67 -13.41
CA PRO A 106 -4.14 23.88 -14.56
C PRO A 106 -2.98 23.43 -15.47
N VAL A 107 -1.88 24.17 -15.52
CA VAL A 107 -0.71 23.82 -16.34
C VAL A 107 0.01 22.59 -15.76
N GLU A 108 0.21 22.55 -14.45
CA GLU A 108 0.83 21.40 -13.78
C GLU A 108 -0.06 20.15 -13.91
N ARG A 109 -1.39 20.30 -13.75
CA ARG A 109 -2.32 19.18 -14.00
C ARG A 109 -2.25 18.68 -15.43
N ALA A 110 -2.17 19.57 -16.42
CA ALA A 110 -2.05 19.19 -17.82
C ALA A 110 -0.72 18.49 -18.13
N GLU A 111 0.37 18.93 -17.49
CA GLU A 111 1.70 18.28 -17.58
C GLU A 111 1.64 16.84 -17.07
N VAL A 112 1.10 16.63 -15.86
CA VAL A 112 0.96 15.31 -15.27
C VAL A 112 0.04 14.43 -16.11
N ALA A 113 -1.12 14.93 -16.53
CA ALA A 113 -2.07 14.17 -17.35
C ALA A 113 -1.49 13.78 -18.73
N GLY A 114 -0.69 14.66 -19.33
CA GLY A 114 -0.03 14.38 -20.61
C GLY A 114 1.09 13.35 -20.50
N ALA A 115 1.91 13.42 -19.44
CA ALA A 115 3.03 12.51 -19.22
C ALA A 115 2.62 11.17 -18.60
N LEU A 116 1.56 11.15 -17.78
CA LEU A 116 1.06 10.00 -17.04
C LEU A 116 -0.47 9.84 -17.21
N PRO A 117 -0.96 9.36 -18.37
CA PRO A 117 -2.40 9.32 -18.67
C PRO A 117 -3.25 8.46 -17.72
N SER A 118 -2.64 7.56 -16.96
CA SER A 118 -3.33 6.72 -15.97
C SER A 118 -3.54 7.40 -14.61
N VAL A 119 -2.89 8.54 -14.37
CA VAL A 119 -3.03 9.31 -13.13
C VAL A 119 -4.27 10.21 -13.23
N ARG A 120 -5.17 10.11 -12.25
CA ARG A 120 -6.38 10.94 -12.19
C ARG A 120 -6.02 12.32 -11.65
N CYS A 121 -6.19 13.38 -12.44
CA CYS A 121 -5.84 14.74 -12.01
C CYS A 121 -7.10 15.53 -11.64
N TYR A 122 -7.09 16.15 -10.45
CA TYR A 122 -8.20 16.95 -9.92
C TYR A 122 -7.73 18.36 -9.60
N PRO A 123 -8.58 19.38 -9.78
CA PRO A 123 -8.25 20.74 -9.39
C PRO A 123 -8.47 20.92 -7.87
N ALA A 124 -7.70 21.82 -7.23
CA ALA A 124 -7.71 22.02 -5.78
C ALA A 124 -9.11 22.35 -5.20
N GLU A 125 -9.97 23.04 -5.95
CA GLU A 125 -11.35 23.32 -5.53
C GLU A 125 -12.23 22.07 -5.35
N SER A 126 -11.81 20.92 -5.90
CA SER A 126 -12.53 19.64 -5.75
C SER A 126 -12.18 18.89 -4.46
N ILE A 127 -11.18 19.34 -3.68
CA ILE A 127 -10.69 18.59 -2.51
C ILE A 127 -11.81 18.27 -1.51
N ALA A 128 -12.76 19.20 -1.33
CA ALA A 128 -13.87 19.02 -0.40
C ALA A 128 -14.82 17.87 -0.77
N SER A 129 -14.90 17.49 -2.06
CA SER A 129 -15.76 16.41 -2.55
C SER A 129 -15.06 15.06 -2.67
N PHE A 130 -13.74 14.99 -2.45
CA PHE A 130 -12.98 13.73 -2.51
C PHE A 130 -13.57 12.60 -1.65
N PRO A 131 -14.07 12.85 -0.42
CA PRO A 131 -14.74 11.82 0.35
C PRO A 131 -15.97 11.20 -0.31
N ASP A 132 -16.59 11.87 -1.28
CA ASP A 132 -17.80 11.42 -1.96
C ASP A 132 -17.49 10.73 -3.30
N LEU A 133 -16.23 10.77 -3.76
CA LEU A 133 -15.81 10.12 -5.00
C LEU A 133 -15.79 8.58 -4.83
N PRO A 134 -16.47 7.82 -5.72
CA PRO A 134 -16.49 6.35 -5.64
C PRO A 134 -15.10 5.72 -5.65
N GLU A 135 -14.18 6.25 -6.46
CA GLU A 135 -12.81 5.77 -6.58
C GLU A 135 -11.95 6.03 -5.32
N LEU A 136 -12.36 6.96 -4.45
CA LEU A 136 -11.77 7.25 -3.13
C LEU A 136 -12.61 6.67 -1.98
N THR A 137 -13.53 5.76 -2.29
CA THR A 137 -14.39 5.08 -1.31
C THR A 137 -14.22 3.57 -1.44
N PRO A 138 -13.23 2.98 -0.74
CA PRO A 138 -13.01 1.53 -0.77
C PRO A 138 -14.23 0.75 -0.27
N GLU A 139 -14.53 -0.40 -0.89
CA GLU A 139 -15.67 -1.26 -0.53
C GLU A 139 -15.59 -1.81 0.90
N SER A 140 -14.38 -1.97 1.43
CA SER A 140 -14.14 -2.42 2.80
C SER A 140 -13.05 -1.57 3.47
N ILE A 141 -13.40 -0.95 4.59
CA ILE A 141 -12.44 -0.28 5.47
C ILE A 141 -12.05 -1.28 6.56
N THR A 142 -10.85 -1.85 6.46
CA THR A 142 -10.32 -2.81 7.44
C THR A 142 -9.56 -2.07 8.54
N ALA A 143 -9.37 -2.69 9.71
CA ALA A 143 -8.53 -2.12 10.77
C ALA A 143 -7.08 -1.88 10.27
N GLU A 144 -6.59 -2.72 9.35
CA GLU A 144 -5.29 -2.53 8.71
C GLU A 144 -5.30 -1.35 7.73
N ALA A 145 -6.44 -1.00 7.12
CA ALA A 145 -6.56 0.19 6.29
C ALA A 145 -6.30 1.46 7.11
N ALA A 146 -6.90 1.59 8.30
CA ALA A 146 -6.65 2.71 9.21
C ALA A 146 -5.20 2.76 9.74
N GLY A 147 -4.52 1.61 9.81
CA GLY A 147 -3.11 1.51 10.19
C GLY A 147 -2.11 1.66 9.04
N ARG A 148 -2.57 1.86 7.79
CA ARG A 148 -1.71 1.73 6.61
C ARG A 148 -0.60 2.77 6.54
N ARG A 149 -0.87 3.99 7.01
CA ARG A 149 0.16 5.04 7.13
C ARG A 149 1.34 4.58 7.98
N ALA A 150 1.08 3.96 9.13
CA ALA A 150 2.14 3.47 10.02
C ALA A 150 3.03 2.42 9.34
N LEU A 151 2.44 1.53 8.52
CA LEU A 151 3.18 0.53 7.75
C LEU A 151 4.14 1.18 6.74
N TYR A 152 3.69 2.20 6.02
CA TYR A 152 4.52 2.92 5.05
C TYR A 152 5.60 3.78 5.71
N ARG A 153 5.32 4.36 6.88
CA ARG A 153 6.34 5.05 7.66
C ARG A 153 7.43 4.10 8.14
N ALA A 154 7.07 2.94 8.66
CA ALA A 154 8.04 1.92 9.04
C ALA A 154 8.89 1.50 7.83
N GLU A 155 8.29 1.40 6.64
CA GLU A 155 9.03 1.11 5.41
C GLU A 155 10.02 2.22 5.01
N ARG A 156 9.64 3.49 5.17
CA ARG A 156 10.56 4.61 4.94
C ARG A 156 11.76 4.55 5.87
N ILE A 157 11.55 4.22 7.15
CA ILE A 157 12.64 4.03 8.11
C ILE A 157 13.55 2.87 7.65
N ARG A 158 12.98 1.76 7.18
CA ARG A 158 13.75 0.63 6.63
C ARG A 158 14.58 1.04 5.41
N GLN A 159 13.99 1.74 4.45
CA GLN A 159 14.70 2.23 3.26
C GLN A 159 15.86 3.14 3.63
N SER A 160 15.63 4.14 4.50
CA SER A 160 16.71 5.02 4.97
C SER A 160 17.80 4.27 5.73
N SER A 161 17.44 3.22 6.48
CA SER A 161 18.41 2.37 7.17
C SER A 161 19.18 1.47 6.20
N GLU A 162 18.59 1.07 5.08
CA GLU A 162 19.22 0.26 4.03
C GLU A 162 20.22 1.10 3.22
N GLU A 163 19.85 2.34 2.88
CA GLU A 163 20.69 3.27 2.12
C GLU A 163 22.03 3.60 2.82
N VAL A 164 22.01 3.68 4.15
CA VAL A 164 23.21 3.94 4.95
C VAL A 164 23.92 2.67 5.40
N PHE A 165 23.37 1.49 5.12
CA PHE A 165 23.96 0.22 5.53
C PHE A 165 25.16 -0.14 4.63
N ALA A 166 26.29 -0.40 5.26
CA ALA A 166 27.47 -0.90 4.56
C ALA A 166 27.36 -2.43 4.39
N GLY A 167 27.04 -2.89 3.19
CA GLY A 167 26.98 -4.31 2.86
C GLY A 167 26.04 -4.60 1.70
N SER A 168 25.79 -5.88 1.45
CA SER A 168 24.79 -6.34 0.49
C SER A 168 23.36 -6.26 1.07
N SER A 169 22.36 -6.21 0.19
CA SER A 169 20.95 -6.28 0.61
C SER A 169 20.63 -7.54 1.41
N ALA A 170 21.29 -8.67 1.12
CA ALA A 170 21.11 -9.91 1.87
C ALA A 170 21.59 -9.80 3.33
N GLU A 171 22.74 -9.14 3.55
CA GLU A 171 23.26 -8.88 4.90
C GLU A 171 22.35 -7.90 5.64
N PHE A 172 21.87 -6.85 4.98
CA PHE A 172 20.90 -5.92 5.56
C PHE A 172 19.63 -6.65 6.02
N LEU A 173 19.03 -7.47 5.16
CA LEU A 173 17.83 -8.26 5.48
C LEU A 173 18.05 -9.16 6.71
N ALA A 174 19.23 -9.75 6.86
CA ALA A 174 19.57 -10.56 8.04
C ALA A 174 19.57 -9.71 9.33
N THR A 175 19.97 -8.43 9.26
CA THR A 175 19.97 -7.52 10.43
C THR A 175 18.57 -7.11 10.90
N LEU A 176 17.55 -7.30 10.06
CA LEU A 176 16.17 -6.92 10.39
C LEU A 176 15.52 -7.88 11.40
N GLY A 177 16.01 -9.12 11.48
CA GLY A 177 15.44 -10.14 12.36
C GLY A 177 14.00 -10.50 11.96
N LEU A 178 13.77 -10.76 10.66
CA LEU A 178 12.43 -11.04 10.12
C LEU A 178 11.81 -12.29 10.77
N VAL A 179 10.61 -12.13 11.32
CA VAL A 179 9.80 -13.23 11.89
C VAL A 179 8.50 -13.36 11.10
N MET A 180 8.34 -14.50 10.41
CA MET A 180 7.11 -14.82 9.68
C MET A 180 6.24 -15.79 10.50
N THR A 181 5.01 -15.39 10.77
CA THR A 181 4.01 -16.24 11.42
C THR A 181 3.02 -16.73 10.38
N VAL A 182 2.88 -18.05 10.23
CA VAL A 182 1.89 -18.68 9.36
C VAL A 182 0.91 -19.48 10.20
N ARG A 183 -0.39 -19.20 10.04
CA ARG A 183 -1.46 -19.88 10.78
C ARG A 183 -2.69 -20.06 9.92
N ARG A 184 -3.63 -20.90 10.37
CA ARG A 184 -4.95 -21.02 9.75
C ARG A 184 -5.69 -19.69 9.87
N ALA A 185 -6.42 -19.34 8.82
CA ALA A 185 -7.28 -18.17 8.79
C ALA A 185 -8.46 -18.36 9.75
N GLU A 186 -8.80 -17.31 10.48
CA GLU A 186 -9.97 -17.21 11.34
C GLU A 186 -10.95 -16.17 10.78
N ASP A 187 -12.17 -16.11 11.34
CA ASP A 187 -13.20 -15.17 10.87
C ASP A 187 -12.72 -13.69 10.89
N ALA A 188 -11.82 -13.34 11.82
CA ALA A 188 -11.23 -12.02 11.93
C ALA A 188 -10.27 -11.66 10.76
N ASP A 189 -9.71 -12.66 10.07
CA ASP A 189 -8.77 -12.44 8.96
C ASP A 189 -9.46 -12.23 7.62
N LEU A 190 -10.72 -12.67 7.48
CA LEU A 190 -11.37 -12.82 6.18
C LEU A 190 -11.53 -11.49 5.43
N ALA A 191 -11.80 -10.40 6.14
CA ALA A 191 -11.88 -9.07 5.54
C ALA A 191 -10.52 -8.67 4.94
N ARG A 192 -9.43 -8.97 5.65
CA ARG A 192 -8.07 -8.66 5.21
C ARG A 192 -7.59 -9.58 4.08
N ALA A 193 -7.91 -10.87 4.17
CA ALA A 193 -7.64 -11.85 3.13
C ALA A 193 -8.37 -11.48 1.82
N HIS A 194 -9.63 -11.06 1.91
CA HIS A 194 -10.36 -10.52 0.77
C HIS A 194 -9.70 -9.26 0.21
N GLU A 195 -9.33 -8.29 1.07
CA GLU A 195 -8.63 -7.07 0.63
C GLU A 195 -7.31 -7.39 -0.11
N LEU A 196 -6.53 -8.39 0.36
CA LEU A 196 -5.33 -8.85 -0.35
C LEU A 196 -5.68 -9.36 -1.75
N THR A 197 -6.76 -10.13 -1.90
CA THR A 197 -7.17 -10.66 -3.22
C THR A 197 -7.57 -9.56 -4.19
N VAL A 198 -8.14 -8.45 -3.69
CA VAL A 198 -8.59 -7.32 -4.52
C VAL A 198 -7.43 -6.37 -4.84
N ARG A 199 -6.53 -6.08 -3.89
CA ARG A 199 -5.50 -5.04 -4.04
C ARG A 199 -4.13 -5.56 -4.49
N SER A 200 -3.87 -6.86 -4.42
CA SER A 200 -2.58 -7.46 -4.80
C SER A 200 -2.68 -8.22 -6.12
N HIS A 201 -1.94 -7.74 -7.12
CA HIS A 201 -1.84 -8.40 -8.44
C HIS A 201 -0.56 -9.24 -8.60
N GLN A 202 0.43 -9.08 -7.71
CA GLN A 202 1.71 -9.80 -7.81
C GLN A 202 1.68 -11.09 -6.99
N LEU A 203 2.22 -12.17 -7.58
CA LEU A 203 2.16 -13.55 -7.08
C LEU A 203 0.75 -14.14 -6.93
N ASN A 204 -0.29 -13.55 -7.52
CA ASN A 204 -1.58 -14.23 -7.68
C ASN A 204 -1.43 -15.37 -8.70
N THR A 205 -1.25 -16.59 -8.21
CA THR A 205 -0.93 -17.76 -9.06
C THR A 205 -2.04 -18.16 -10.03
N THR A 206 -3.28 -17.72 -9.80
CA THR A 206 -4.45 -18.15 -10.59
C THR A 206 -5.34 -16.99 -11.06
N GLY A 207 -5.04 -15.74 -10.67
CA GLY A 207 -5.90 -14.57 -10.90
C GLY A 207 -7.23 -14.61 -10.14
N ARG A 208 -7.46 -15.63 -9.29
CA ARG A 208 -8.72 -15.82 -8.57
C ARG A 208 -8.85 -14.80 -7.45
N THR A 209 -10.03 -14.22 -7.36
CA THR A 209 -10.47 -13.38 -6.25
C THR A 209 -11.49 -14.18 -5.45
N PHE A 210 -11.33 -14.22 -4.13
CA PHE A 210 -12.27 -14.90 -3.25
C PHE A 210 -13.08 -13.88 -2.47
N GLY A 211 -14.41 -14.01 -2.51
CA GLY A 211 -15.28 -13.22 -1.65
C GLY A 211 -15.16 -13.63 -0.18
N ILE A 212 -15.53 -12.74 0.74
CA ILE A 212 -15.48 -13.02 2.19
C ILE A 212 -16.28 -14.29 2.55
N ASP A 213 -17.50 -14.44 2.01
CA ASP A 213 -18.34 -15.61 2.29
C ASP A 213 -17.78 -16.90 1.70
N GLU A 214 -17.05 -16.81 0.59
CA GLU A 214 -16.36 -17.95 0.01
C GLU A 214 -15.18 -18.36 0.88
N LEU A 215 -14.31 -17.43 1.27
CA LEU A 215 -13.22 -17.68 2.21
C LEU A 215 -13.74 -18.31 3.51
N ARG A 216 -14.87 -17.82 4.03
CA ARG A 216 -15.51 -18.39 5.22
C ARG A 216 -15.93 -19.84 5.02
N ARG A 217 -16.52 -20.18 3.87
CA ARG A 217 -16.88 -21.57 3.53
C ARG A 217 -15.64 -22.45 3.42
N LEU A 218 -14.57 -21.95 2.81
CA LEU A 218 -13.31 -22.68 2.67
C LEU A 218 -12.67 -22.94 4.03
N CYS A 219 -12.67 -21.96 4.95
CA CYS A 219 -12.15 -22.13 6.32
C CYS A 219 -12.89 -23.20 7.13
N ARG A 220 -14.18 -23.44 6.83
CA ARG A 220 -15.04 -24.43 7.50
C ARG A 220 -15.04 -25.81 6.83
N SER A 221 -14.38 -25.94 5.69
CA SER A 221 -14.39 -27.17 4.90
C SER A 221 -13.21 -28.06 5.28
N ASP A 222 -13.47 -29.32 5.61
CA ASP A 222 -12.41 -30.31 5.87
C ASP A 222 -11.57 -30.65 4.63
N ARG A 223 -12.06 -30.28 3.44
CA ARG A 223 -11.35 -30.43 2.16
C ARG A 223 -10.42 -29.27 1.81
N HIS A 224 -10.37 -28.22 2.63
CA HIS A 224 -9.57 -27.03 2.33
C HIS A 224 -8.71 -26.63 3.52
N GLU A 225 -7.60 -25.98 3.24
CA GLU A 225 -6.80 -25.27 4.22
C GLU A 225 -6.54 -23.86 3.72
N VAL A 226 -6.97 -22.89 4.53
CA VAL A 226 -6.74 -21.46 4.28
C VAL A 226 -5.72 -20.98 5.31
N LEU A 227 -4.57 -20.51 4.83
CA LEU A 227 -3.49 -19.99 5.66
C LEU A 227 -3.33 -18.50 5.43
N VAL A 228 -3.07 -17.78 6.52
CA VAL A 228 -2.62 -16.39 6.49
C VAL A 228 -1.18 -16.30 6.99
N ALA A 229 -0.42 -15.42 6.36
CA ALA A 229 0.95 -15.12 6.76
C ALA A 229 1.04 -13.67 7.24
N ALA A 230 1.69 -13.46 8.39
CA ALA A 230 2.07 -12.16 8.92
C ALA A 230 3.60 -12.08 9.03
N LEU A 231 4.14 -10.87 8.91
CA LEU A 231 5.58 -10.63 8.98
C LEU A 231 5.86 -9.47 9.94
N GLU A 232 6.92 -9.60 10.72
CA GLU A 232 7.41 -8.56 11.63
C GLU A 232 8.93 -8.45 11.56
N ASP A 233 9.46 -7.26 11.84
CA ASP A 233 10.88 -7.01 12.00
C ASP A 233 11.16 -6.03 13.14
N ARG A 234 12.43 -5.68 13.36
CA ARG A 234 12.84 -4.73 14.41
C ARG A 234 12.22 -3.33 14.30
N PHE A 235 11.68 -2.95 13.14
CA PHE A 235 11.04 -1.64 12.91
C PHE A 235 9.52 -1.70 13.03
N GLY A 236 8.94 -2.90 13.08
CA GLY A 236 7.51 -3.13 13.31
C GLY A 236 6.92 -4.20 12.39
N GLY A 237 5.61 -4.43 12.54
CA GLY A 237 4.87 -5.37 11.72
C GLY A 237 4.63 -4.87 10.28
N TYR A 238 4.47 -5.81 9.36
CA TYR A 238 3.98 -5.57 7.99
C TYR A 238 2.46 -5.79 7.88
N GLY A 239 1.83 -6.31 8.95
CA GLY A 239 0.45 -6.78 8.93
C GLY A 239 0.32 -8.17 8.30
N THR A 240 -0.88 -8.52 7.86
CA THR A 240 -1.10 -9.77 7.10
C THR A 240 -0.62 -9.55 5.67
N ILE A 241 0.43 -10.29 5.31
CA ILE A 241 1.17 -10.14 4.07
C ILE A 241 0.89 -11.25 3.05
N GLY A 242 0.21 -12.33 3.43
CA GLY A 242 -0.03 -13.43 2.50
C GLY A 242 -1.27 -14.25 2.80
N LEU A 243 -1.79 -14.88 1.75
CA LEU A 243 -2.92 -15.81 1.78
C LEU A 243 -2.55 -17.03 0.94
N ALA A 244 -2.75 -18.23 1.47
CA ALA A 244 -2.64 -19.47 0.72
C ALA A 244 -3.92 -20.29 0.88
N VAL A 245 -4.46 -20.81 -0.23
CA VAL A 245 -5.64 -21.68 -0.25
C VAL A 245 -5.25 -22.98 -0.91
N SER A 246 -5.34 -24.08 -0.16
CA SER A 246 -5.10 -25.44 -0.66
C SER A 246 -6.38 -26.27 -0.58
N GLU A 247 -6.61 -27.10 -1.59
CA GLU A 247 -7.66 -28.11 -1.63
C GLU A 247 -7.03 -29.52 -1.52
N PHE A 248 -7.63 -30.37 -0.70
CA PHE A 248 -7.23 -31.76 -0.54
C PHE A 248 -8.02 -32.64 -1.50
N ARG A 249 -7.32 -33.31 -2.42
CA ARG A 249 -7.89 -34.15 -3.48
C ARG A 249 -7.27 -35.55 -3.42
N GLY A 250 -7.85 -36.44 -2.61
CA GLY A 250 -7.27 -37.77 -2.39
C GLY A 250 -5.88 -37.67 -1.79
N ASP A 251 -4.87 -38.17 -2.52
CA ASP A 251 -3.47 -38.12 -2.13
C ASP A 251 -2.79 -36.77 -2.45
N ASP A 252 -3.47 -35.86 -3.16
CA ASP A 252 -2.93 -34.56 -3.52
C ASP A 252 -3.37 -33.43 -2.55
N SER A 253 -2.46 -32.49 -2.32
CA SER A 253 -2.75 -31.17 -1.74
C SER A 253 -2.48 -30.11 -2.81
N VAL A 254 -3.54 -29.60 -3.42
CA VAL A 254 -3.47 -28.67 -4.56
C VAL A 254 -3.56 -27.22 -4.07
N LEU A 255 -2.48 -26.45 -4.24
CA LEU A 255 -2.46 -25.02 -4.01
C LEU A 255 -3.27 -24.31 -5.10
N GLN A 256 -4.46 -23.81 -4.74
CA GLN A 256 -5.39 -23.11 -5.63
C GLN A 256 -5.08 -21.60 -5.72
N LEU A 257 -4.51 -21.04 -4.66
CA LEU A 257 -4.16 -19.64 -4.59
C LEU A 257 -2.97 -19.45 -3.66
N LEU A 258 -1.97 -18.73 -4.14
CA LEU A 258 -0.99 -18.05 -3.31
C LEU A 258 -1.13 -16.56 -3.60
N LEU A 259 -1.06 -15.73 -2.56
CA LEU A 259 -1.00 -14.28 -2.68
C LEU A 259 -0.01 -13.74 -1.68
N MET A 260 0.71 -12.70 -2.09
CA MET A 260 1.62 -11.96 -1.24
C MET A 260 1.45 -10.46 -1.46
N SER A 261 1.63 -9.68 -0.39
CA SER A 261 1.67 -8.23 -0.48
C SER A 261 2.93 -7.80 -1.25
N CYS A 262 2.79 -6.84 -2.16
CA CYS A 262 3.91 -6.27 -2.92
C CYS A 262 5.02 -5.69 -2.01
N ARG A 263 4.69 -5.32 -0.77
CA ARG A 263 5.59 -4.72 0.22
C ARG A 263 6.69 -5.66 0.74
N VAL A 264 6.55 -6.97 0.54
CA VAL A 264 7.48 -7.97 1.09
C VAL A 264 8.17 -8.82 0.03
N MET A 265 7.96 -8.54 -1.26
CA MET A 265 8.43 -9.40 -2.34
C MET A 265 9.95 -9.59 -2.38
N SER A 266 10.72 -8.53 -2.11
CA SER A 266 12.19 -8.58 -2.10
C SER A 266 12.79 -9.29 -0.87
N ARG A 267 11.96 -9.78 0.06
CA ARG A 267 12.40 -10.28 1.38
C ARG A 267 12.44 -11.81 1.47
N GLY A 268 12.26 -12.53 0.36
CA GLY A 268 12.31 -14.00 0.31
C GLY A 268 11.13 -14.73 0.96
N VAL A 269 10.13 -13.99 1.47
CA VAL A 269 8.97 -14.56 2.18
C VAL A 269 8.08 -15.44 1.31
N GLY A 270 8.03 -15.20 0.00
CA GLY A 270 7.25 -16.03 -0.94
C GLY A 270 7.78 -17.47 -0.98
N ALA A 271 9.09 -17.63 -1.09
CA ALA A 271 9.73 -18.95 -1.07
C ALA A 271 9.53 -19.65 0.29
N ALA A 272 9.64 -18.90 1.39
CA ALA A 272 9.41 -19.44 2.73
C ALA A 272 7.97 -19.94 2.92
N LEU A 273 6.96 -19.20 2.42
CA LEU A 273 5.56 -19.61 2.51
C LEU A 273 5.27 -20.84 1.64
N ILE A 274 5.80 -20.89 0.41
CA ILE A 274 5.68 -22.07 -0.45
C ILE A 274 6.28 -23.30 0.23
N GLN A 275 7.49 -23.17 0.78
CA GLN A 275 8.15 -24.27 1.49
C GLN A 275 7.29 -24.73 2.67
N HIS A 276 6.73 -23.81 3.44
CA HIS A 276 5.81 -24.14 4.54
C HIS A 276 4.58 -24.90 4.07
N VAL A 277 3.94 -24.49 2.95
CA VAL A 277 2.80 -25.21 2.36
C VAL A 277 3.19 -26.62 1.92
N VAL A 278 4.35 -26.77 1.27
CA VAL A 278 4.90 -28.06 0.83
C VAL A 278 5.16 -28.99 2.01
N ASP A 279 5.79 -28.49 3.07
CA ASP A 279 6.11 -29.28 4.26
C ASP A 279 4.83 -29.73 4.98
N ARG A 280 3.79 -28.88 5.03
CA ARG A 280 2.49 -29.25 5.57
C ARG A 280 1.79 -30.34 4.76
N ALA A 281 1.85 -30.30 3.43
CA ALA A 281 1.30 -31.35 2.58
C ALA A 281 2.01 -32.69 2.83
N ARG A 282 3.35 -32.67 2.85
CA ARG A 282 4.17 -33.86 3.10
C ARG A 282 3.95 -34.45 4.49
N ALA A 283 3.80 -33.61 5.51
CA ALA A 283 3.50 -34.06 6.87
C ALA A 283 2.14 -34.79 6.99
N ARG A 284 1.23 -34.56 6.04
CA ARG A 284 -0.05 -35.28 5.92
C ARG A 284 0.02 -36.52 5.02
N GLY A 285 1.20 -36.82 4.46
CA GLY A 285 1.37 -37.89 3.48
C GLY A 285 0.82 -37.54 2.09
N GLN A 286 0.57 -36.26 1.80
CA GLN A 286 0.00 -35.81 0.54
C GLN A 286 1.08 -35.29 -0.42
N GLN A 287 0.86 -35.47 -1.72
CA GLN A 287 1.67 -34.90 -2.78
C GLN A 287 1.33 -33.42 -2.98
N PRO A 288 2.30 -32.50 -2.86
CA PRO A 288 2.06 -31.08 -3.10
C PRO A 288 1.94 -30.82 -4.61
N CYS A 289 0.80 -30.25 -5.00
CA CYS A 289 0.47 -29.85 -6.37
C CYS A 289 0.07 -28.37 -6.37
N ALA A 290 0.11 -27.70 -7.51
CA ALA A 290 -0.32 -26.30 -7.62
C ALA A 290 -1.04 -26.07 -8.96
N GLU A 291 -2.10 -25.26 -8.91
CA GLU A 291 -2.75 -24.73 -10.10
C GLU A 291 -2.02 -23.43 -10.51
N PHE A 292 -1.49 -23.40 -11.73
CA PHE A 292 -0.95 -22.20 -12.36
C PHE A 292 -1.75 -21.93 -13.63
N VAL A 293 -2.14 -20.68 -13.85
CA VAL A 293 -2.79 -20.21 -15.08
C VAL A 293 -1.82 -19.34 -15.87
#